data_AF-A0A1C5FQH4-F1
#
_entry.id   AF-A0A1C5FQH4-F1
#
_cell.length_a   1.000
_cell.length_b   1.000
_cell.length_c   1.000
_cell.angle_alpha   90.00
_cell.angle_beta   90.00
_cell.angle_gamma   90.00
#
_symmetry.space_group_name_H-M   'P 1'
#
loop_
_entity.id
_entity.type
_entity.pdbx_description
1 polymer ?
#
loop_
_entity_poly.entity_id
_entity_poly.type
_entity_poly.pdbx_seq_one_letter_code
_entity_poly.pdbx_strand_id
1 'polypeptide(L)'
;AEQRRARGLTATSVAWGPWAEGGMAAEGDAEEQLRRRGLPPMAPELNMVAFQRVLSREETAVTVADVDWERFAPAFTAARPRPLIDDVPQVATVLRGGGEGESADTAAKDGASALRERLAGLSGADREDAVLEVVRGHVASALGHASADEVEARRAFNELGFDSLTAVELRTRLGAATGLKLPASLVYDYPTPAALAEHLLTELIPDGPGHGPGHGHGYTPAYADTDPQDAELRRTLATIPMSRIREAGLLDTLLRLADPQATTSDPSRVEDDAESIDEMDVQHLIDMALDLDSLDGNES
;
A
#
# COMPACT_ATOMS: atom_id res chain seq x y z
N ALA A 1 25.23 14.10 -3.82
CA ALA A 1 26.06 15.22 -4.31
C ALA A 1 26.50 16.15 -3.19
N GLU A 2 25.60 16.53 -2.27
CA GLU A 2 25.89 17.40 -1.12
C GLU A 2 27.16 17.04 -0.34
N GLN A 3 27.31 15.77 0.03
CA GLN A 3 28.49 15.31 0.77
C GLN A 3 29.82 15.54 0.01
N ARG A 4 29.81 15.48 -1.33
CA ARG A 4 31.01 15.76 -2.14
C ARG A 4 31.31 17.25 -2.17
N ARG A 5 30.29 18.08 -2.33
CA ARG A 5 30.42 19.56 -2.31
C ARG A 5 30.91 20.07 -0.95
N ALA A 6 30.40 19.51 0.15
CA ALA A 6 30.88 19.82 1.49
C ALA A 6 32.38 19.52 1.71
N ARG A 7 32.97 18.62 0.91
CA ARG A 7 34.40 18.31 0.90
C ARG A 7 35.20 19.11 -0.15
N GLY A 8 34.60 20.12 -0.76
CA GLY A 8 35.22 20.93 -1.82
C GLY A 8 35.31 20.24 -3.17
N LEU A 9 34.64 19.10 -3.38
CA LEU A 9 34.63 18.38 -4.65
C LEU A 9 33.41 18.73 -5.49
N THR A 10 33.60 18.83 -6.80
CA THR A 10 32.48 19.02 -7.74
C THR A 10 31.57 17.80 -7.79
N ALA A 11 30.27 18.04 -7.71
CA ALA A 11 29.23 17.04 -7.89
C ALA A 11 27.90 17.72 -8.27
N THR A 12 27.14 17.04 -9.12
CA THR A 12 25.79 17.42 -9.53
C THR A 12 24.93 16.15 -9.53
N SER A 13 23.73 16.24 -8.95
CA SER A 13 22.74 15.16 -8.90
C SER A 13 21.43 15.68 -9.48
N VAL A 14 20.88 14.97 -10.46
CA VAL A 14 19.60 15.34 -11.07
C VAL A 14 18.58 14.24 -10.81
N ALA A 15 17.48 14.60 -10.14
CA ALA A 15 16.31 13.74 -10.00
C ALA A 15 15.37 14.01 -11.18
N TRP A 16 15.25 13.05 -12.08
CA TRP A 16 14.46 13.19 -13.29
C TRP A 16 13.02 12.70 -13.09
N GLY A 17 12.08 13.43 -13.68
CA GLY A 17 10.76 12.89 -14.02
C GLY A 17 10.85 11.86 -15.16
N PRO A 18 9.71 11.31 -15.61
CA PRO A 18 9.69 10.29 -16.66
C PRO A 18 10.27 10.83 -17.98
N TRP A 19 11.05 10.01 -18.67
CA TRP A 19 11.57 10.30 -20.01
C TRP A 19 10.69 9.63 -21.06
N ALA A 20 10.42 10.34 -22.15
CA ALA A 20 9.74 9.79 -23.30
C ALA A 20 10.69 8.92 -24.15
N GLU A 21 10.11 8.19 -25.09
CA GLU A 21 10.82 7.44 -26.15
C GLU A 21 11.65 6.24 -25.67
N GLY A 22 11.54 5.84 -24.39
CA GLY A 22 12.12 4.62 -23.85
C GLY A 22 12.70 4.77 -22.43
N GLY A 23 13.16 3.65 -21.85
CA GLY A 23 13.81 3.60 -20.54
C GLY A 23 12.90 3.15 -19.40
N MET A 24 13.33 3.36 -18.14
CA MET A 24 12.64 2.82 -16.94
C MET A 24 11.20 3.30 -16.75
N ALA A 25 10.79 4.38 -17.42
CA ALA A 25 9.42 4.90 -17.37
C ALA A 25 8.54 4.42 -18.54
N ALA A 26 9.12 3.77 -19.55
CA ALA A 26 8.44 3.31 -20.76
C ALA A 26 8.15 1.78 -20.74
N GLU A 27 8.45 1.10 -19.64
CA GLU A 27 8.17 -0.34 -19.48
C GLU A 27 6.73 -0.58 -19.03
N GLY A 28 5.98 -1.34 -19.83
CA GLY A 28 4.60 -1.74 -19.52
C GLY A 28 3.66 -0.54 -19.33
N ASP A 29 2.77 -0.63 -18.33
CA ASP A 29 1.78 0.40 -18.03
C ASP A 29 2.33 1.57 -17.20
N ALA A 30 3.62 1.57 -16.86
CA ALA A 30 4.23 2.58 -15.98
C ALA A 30 4.12 4.00 -16.55
N GLU A 31 4.29 4.16 -17.86
CA GLU A 31 4.21 5.45 -18.53
C GLU A 31 2.80 6.05 -18.44
N GLU A 32 1.79 5.21 -18.74
CA GLU A 32 0.38 5.59 -18.69
C GLU A 32 -0.05 5.91 -17.26
N GLN A 33 0.42 5.12 -16.30
CA GLN A 33 0.18 5.36 -14.90
C GLN A 33 0.81 6.68 -14.38
N LEU A 34 2.06 6.99 -14.77
CA LEU A 34 2.70 8.25 -14.40
C LEU A 34 2.02 9.47 -15.05
N ARG A 35 1.64 9.35 -16.32
CA ARG A 35 0.85 10.37 -17.04
C ARG A 35 -0.47 10.65 -16.32
N ARG A 36 -1.18 9.62 -15.88
CA ARG A 36 -2.43 9.76 -15.11
C ARG A 36 -2.24 10.47 -13.78
N ARG A 37 -1.10 10.26 -13.12
CA ARG A 37 -0.71 10.95 -11.89
C ARG A 37 -0.28 12.42 -12.12
N GLY A 38 -0.31 12.93 -13.35
CA GLY A 38 0.11 14.29 -13.67
C GLY A 38 1.62 14.44 -13.86
N LEU A 39 2.33 13.34 -14.14
CA LEU A 39 3.76 13.33 -14.47
C LEU A 39 3.94 12.86 -15.92
N PRO A 40 3.68 13.72 -16.91
CA PRO A 40 3.86 13.35 -18.32
C PRO A 40 5.34 13.10 -18.65
N PRO A 41 5.64 12.14 -19.55
CA PRO A 41 7.00 11.89 -19.98
C PRO A 41 7.56 13.07 -20.79
N MET A 42 8.80 13.45 -20.51
CA MET A 42 9.50 14.55 -21.17
C MET A 42 10.33 14.06 -22.35
N ALA A 43 10.28 14.79 -23.47
CA ALA A 43 11.11 14.52 -24.64
C ALA A 43 12.61 14.54 -24.29
N PRO A 44 13.42 13.56 -24.76
CA PRO A 44 14.85 13.50 -24.47
C PRO A 44 15.61 14.78 -24.81
N GLU A 45 15.24 15.47 -25.89
CA GLU A 45 15.86 16.73 -26.30
C GLU A 45 15.68 17.83 -25.25
N LEU A 46 14.48 17.91 -24.66
CA LEU A 46 14.19 18.88 -23.61
C LEU A 46 14.97 18.57 -22.32
N ASN A 47 15.08 17.29 -21.97
CA ASN A 47 15.88 16.84 -20.85
C ASN A 47 17.38 17.15 -21.04
N MET A 48 17.91 16.98 -22.26
CA MET A 48 19.29 17.34 -22.58
C MET A 48 19.53 18.85 -22.45
N VAL A 49 18.59 19.68 -22.88
CA VAL A 49 18.66 21.15 -22.67
C VAL A 49 18.63 21.50 -21.18
N ALA A 50 17.78 20.85 -20.39
CA ALA A 50 17.73 21.05 -18.95
C ALA A 50 19.05 20.63 -18.29
N PHE A 51 19.63 19.50 -18.69
CA PHE A 51 20.91 19.02 -18.17
C PHE A 51 22.05 20.00 -18.46
N GLN A 52 22.13 20.55 -19.67
CA GLN A 52 23.11 21.59 -20.00
C GLN A 52 22.97 22.85 -19.13
N ARG A 53 21.73 23.25 -18.80
CA ARG A 53 21.47 24.40 -17.92
C ARG A 53 21.90 24.11 -16.49
N VAL A 54 21.62 22.90 -15.98
CA VAL A 54 22.02 22.46 -14.64
C VAL A 54 23.54 22.51 -14.49
N LEU A 55 24.28 22.02 -15.49
CA LEU A 55 25.75 22.07 -15.49
C LEU A 55 26.27 23.51 -15.57
N SER A 56 25.67 24.35 -16.43
CA SER A 56 26.07 25.75 -16.60
C SER A 56 25.83 26.62 -15.37
N ARG A 57 24.87 26.24 -14.52
CA ARG A 57 24.54 26.94 -13.26
C ARG A 57 25.24 26.37 -12.03
N GLU A 58 26.06 25.34 -12.21
CA GLU A 58 26.79 24.64 -11.14
C GLU A 58 25.90 24.12 -10.01
N GLU A 59 24.66 23.76 -10.31
CA GLU A 59 23.70 23.24 -9.33
C GLU A 59 24.22 21.93 -8.72
N THR A 60 23.94 21.72 -7.43
CA THR A 60 24.41 20.54 -6.69
C THR A 60 23.38 19.41 -6.69
N ALA A 61 22.13 19.72 -6.41
CA ALA A 61 21.01 18.78 -6.40
C ALA A 61 19.77 19.49 -6.95
N VAL A 62 19.19 18.94 -8.01
CA VAL A 62 18.04 19.56 -8.70
C VAL A 62 17.07 18.48 -9.17
N THR A 63 15.78 18.81 -9.14
CA THR A 63 14.74 17.97 -9.73
C THR A 63 14.29 18.60 -11.05
N VAL A 64 14.21 17.79 -12.10
CA VAL A 64 13.70 18.21 -13.41
C VAL A 64 12.57 17.26 -13.79
N ALA A 65 11.35 17.78 -13.79
CA ALA A 65 10.17 17.05 -14.20
C ALA A 65 9.18 18.02 -14.84
N ASP A 66 8.43 17.54 -15.82
CA ASP A 66 7.22 18.17 -16.28
C ASP A 66 6.07 17.68 -15.39
N VAL A 67 5.30 18.62 -14.84
CA VAL A 67 4.27 18.32 -13.85
C VAL A 67 3.00 19.05 -14.25
N ASP A 68 1.97 18.27 -14.53
CA ASP A 68 0.60 18.77 -14.63
C ASP A 68 0.06 18.98 -13.22
N TRP A 69 0.20 20.21 -12.73
CA TRP A 69 -0.21 20.59 -11.38
C TRP A 69 -1.73 20.50 -11.16
N GLU A 70 -2.54 20.59 -12.21
CA GLU A 70 -4.00 20.45 -12.11
C GLU A 70 -4.38 19.03 -11.71
N ARG A 71 -3.63 18.04 -12.20
CA ARG A 71 -3.82 16.62 -11.85
C ARG A 71 -3.03 16.21 -10.60
N PHE A 72 -1.79 16.65 -10.50
CA PHE A 72 -0.86 16.18 -9.46
C PHE A 72 -1.21 16.75 -8.08
N ALA A 73 -1.50 18.06 -7.98
CA ALA A 73 -1.64 18.72 -6.68
C ALA A 73 -2.84 18.23 -5.85
N PRO A 74 -4.05 18.05 -6.42
CA PRO A 74 -5.18 17.51 -5.66
C PRO A 74 -4.90 16.10 -5.14
N ALA A 75 -4.37 15.21 -5.98
CA ALA A 75 -4.04 13.84 -5.59
C ALA A 75 -2.95 13.80 -4.50
N PHE A 76 -1.91 14.62 -4.64
CA PHE A 76 -0.77 14.65 -3.71
C PHE A 76 -1.14 15.21 -2.32
N THR A 77 -2.10 16.13 -2.26
CA THR A 77 -2.56 16.79 -1.02
C THR A 77 -3.83 16.17 -0.43
N ALA A 78 -4.47 15.22 -1.12
CA ALA A 78 -5.73 14.59 -0.73
C ALA A 78 -5.72 13.91 0.66
N ALA A 79 -4.57 13.46 1.14
CA ALA A 79 -4.45 12.81 2.45
C ALA A 79 -4.18 13.79 3.60
N ARG A 80 -3.38 14.83 3.34
CA ARG A 80 -3.00 15.89 4.27
C ARG A 80 -2.32 17.04 3.52
N PRO A 81 -2.33 18.28 4.06
CA PRO A 81 -1.50 19.36 3.55
C PRO A 81 -0.04 18.94 3.46
N ARG A 82 0.62 19.24 2.34
CA ARG A 82 2.00 18.82 2.07
C ARG A 82 2.85 20.04 1.70
N PRO A 83 3.62 20.59 2.66
CA PRO A 83 4.42 21.82 2.47
C PRO A 83 5.41 21.78 1.30
N LEU A 84 5.77 20.59 0.83
CA LEU A 84 6.78 20.39 -0.22
C LEU A 84 6.46 21.14 -1.52
N ILE A 85 5.19 21.32 -1.87
CA ILE A 85 4.75 21.95 -3.13
C ILE A 85 3.95 23.23 -2.93
N ASP A 86 3.78 23.68 -1.67
CA ASP A 86 2.93 24.83 -1.34
C ASP A 86 3.49 26.15 -1.89
N ASP A 87 4.82 26.24 -2.02
CA ASP A 87 5.51 27.42 -2.55
C ASP A 87 5.47 27.51 -4.08
N VAL A 88 4.88 26.52 -4.78
CA VAL A 88 4.71 26.53 -6.24
C VAL A 88 3.46 27.36 -6.59
N PRO A 89 3.58 28.49 -7.32
CA PRO A 89 2.45 29.37 -7.60
C PRO A 89 1.28 28.70 -8.33
N GLN A 90 1.59 27.77 -9.24
CA GLN A 90 0.61 26.98 -9.98
C GLN A 90 -0.20 26.09 -9.03
N VAL A 91 0.44 25.47 -8.03
CA VAL A 91 -0.22 24.64 -7.02
C VAL A 91 -1.15 25.48 -6.16
N ALA A 92 -0.69 26.64 -5.69
CA ALA A 92 -1.54 27.55 -4.91
C ALA A 92 -2.78 27.99 -5.70
N THR A 93 -2.65 28.18 -7.02
CA THR A 93 -3.78 28.52 -7.90
C THR A 93 -4.74 27.36 -8.06
N VAL A 94 -4.25 26.14 -8.31
CA VAL A 94 -5.07 24.92 -8.43
C VAL A 94 -5.81 24.63 -7.13
N LEU A 95 -5.14 24.70 -5.99
CA LEU A 95 -5.75 24.38 -4.70
C LEU A 95 -6.73 25.47 -4.21
N ARG A 96 -6.52 26.74 -4.59
CA ARG A 96 -7.47 27.83 -4.30
C ARG A 96 -8.64 27.87 -5.30
N GLY A 97 -8.39 27.54 -6.56
CA GLY A 97 -9.39 27.43 -7.63
C GLY A 97 -10.28 26.21 -7.50
N GLY A 98 -9.75 25.12 -6.90
CA GLY A 98 -10.50 23.96 -6.41
C GLY A 98 -11.24 24.21 -5.10
N GLY A 99 -11.35 25.48 -4.67
CA GLY A 99 -12.20 25.93 -3.56
C GLY A 99 -13.69 25.85 -3.89
N GLU A 100 -14.15 24.70 -4.36
CA GLU A 100 -15.56 24.30 -4.35
C GLU A 100 -15.77 23.27 -3.22
N GLY A 101 -15.49 23.69 -1.99
CA GLY A 101 -15.93 22.95 -0.81
C GLY A 101 -17.47 22.92 -0.67
N GLU A 102 -18.20 23.68 -1.50
CA GLU A 102 -19.66 23.68 -1.54
C GLU A 102 -20.22 22.85 -2.72
N SER A 103 -19.71 22.99 -3.95
CA SER A 103 -20.26 22.25 -5.11
C SER A 103 -19.92 20.75 -5.09
N ALA A 104 -18.70 20.36 -4.71
CA ALA A 104 -18.33 18.96 -4.59
C ALA A 104 -19.04 18.26 -3.41
N ASP A 105 -19.30 19.00 -2.33
CA ASP A 105 -20.04 18.49 -1.18
C ASP A 105 -21.54 18.34 -1.50
N THR A 106 -22.10 19.21 -2.35
CA THR A 106 -23.47 19.04 -2.86
C THR A 106 -23.57 17.85 -3.83
N ALA A 107 -22.66 17.73 -4.80
CA ALA A 107 -22.65 16.61 -5.74
C ALA A 107 -22.37 15.25 -5.08
N ALA A 108 -21.49 15.22 -4.06
CA ALA A 108 -21.26 14.02 -3.26
C ALA A 108 -22.48 13.66 -2.40
N LYS A 109 -23.18 14.66 -1.83
CA LYS A 109 -24.46 14.44 -1.11
C LYS A 109 -25.55 13.92 -2.04
N ASP A 110 -25.64 14.43 -3.26
CA ASP A 110 -26.60 13.99 -4.28
C ASP A 110 -26.30 12.55 -4.73
N GLY A 111 -25.03 12.22 -4.99
CA GLY A 111 -24.59 10.86 -5.32
C GLY A 111 -24.85 9.85 -4.19
N ALA A 112 -24.52 10.22 -2.95
CA ALA A 112 -24.78 9.41 -1.77
C ALA A 112 -26.28 9.20 -1.52
N SER A 113 -27.11 10.20 -1.79
CA SER A 113 -28.58 10.09 -1.68
C SER A 113 -29.14 9.14 -2.73
N ALA A 114 -28.70 9.27 -3.99
CA ALA A 114 -29.13 8.39 -5.08
C ALA A 114 -28.73 6.92 -4.83
N LEU A 115 -27.54 6.68 -4.28
CA LEU A 115 -27.10 5.34 -3.90
C LEU A 115 -27.96 4.76 -2.77
N ARG A 116 -28.24 5.54 -1.72
CA ARG A 116 -29.10 5.11 -0.60
C ARG A 116 -30.54 4.81 -1.04
N GLU A 117 -31.11 5.63 -1.91
CA GLU A 117 -32.45 5.39 -2.49
C GLU A 117 -32.50 4.10 -3.31
N ARG A 118 -31.47 3.86 -4.15
CA ARG A 118 -31.35 2.64 -4.93
C ARG A 118 -31.27 1.40 -4.02
N LEU A 119 -30.48 1.47 -2.95
CA LEU A 119 -30.32 0.35 -2.02
C LEU A 119 -31.58 0.09 -1.18
N ALA A 120 -32.33 1.12 -0.80
CA ALA A 120 -33.55 0.97 0.01
C ALA A 120 -34.62 0.09 -0.66
N GLY A 121 -34.70 0.11 -2.00
CA GLY A 121 -35.65 -0.68 -2.78
C GLY A 121 -35.24 -2.12 -3.11
N LEU A 122 -34.01 -2.52 -2.75
CA LEU A 122 -33.43 -3.83 -3.10
C LEU A 122 -33.48 -4.82 -1.94
N SER A 123 -33.47 -6.12 -2.25
CA SER A 123 -33.32 -7.20 -1.28
C SER A 123 -31.86 -7.28 -0.77
N GLY A 124 -31.59 -8.01 0.32
CA GLY A 124 -30.24 -8.10 0.91
C GLY A 124 -29.16 -8.53 -0.09
N ALA A 125 -29.42 -9.60 -0.85
CA ALA A 125 -28.49 -10.08 -1.88
C ALA A 125 -28.32 -9.08 -3.04
N ASP A 126 -29.42 -8.47 -3.49
CA ASP A 126 -29.36 -7.48 -4.57
C ASP A 126 -28.63 -6.17 -4.14
N ARG A 127 -28.64 -5.85 -2.84
CA ARG A 127 -27.88 -4.72 -2.27
C ARG A 127 -26.38 -5.00 -2.28
N GLU A 128 -25.98 -6.20 -1.86
CA GLU A 128 -24.57 -6.62 -1.90
C GLU A 128 -24.02 -6.56 -3.32
N ASP A 129 -24.74 -7.11 -4.29
CA ASP A 129 -24.35 -7.06 -5.71
C ASP A 129 -24.28 -5.62 -6.24
N ALA A 130 -25.25 -4.77 -5.87
CA ALA A 130 -25.26 -3.37 -6.29
C ALA A 130 -24.09 -2.55 -5.71
N VAL A 131 -23.72 -2.78 -4.45
CA VAL A 131 -22.56 -2.11 -3.84
C VAL A 131 -21.25 -2.65 -4.42
N LEU A 132 -21.16 -3.97 -4.63
CA LEU A 132 -20.01 -4.59 -5.26
C LEU A 132 -19.75 -4.02 -6.66
N GLU A 133 -20.79 -3.83 -7.46
CA GLU A 133 -20.67 -3.25 -8.79
C GLU A 133 -20.14 -1.80 -8.75
N VAL A 134 -20.60 -0.99 -7.78
CA VAL A 134 -20.09 0.37 -7.55
C VAL A 134 -18.60 0.33 -7.18
N VAL A 135 -18.20 -0.56 -6.27
CA VAL A 135 -16.79 -0.72 -5.88
C VAL A 135 -15.95 -1.14 -7.08
N ARG A 136 -16.35 -2.18 -7.83
CA ARG A 136 -15.63 -2.66 -9.01
C ARG A 136 -15.51 -1.59 -10.09
N GLY A 137 -16.55 -0.78 -10.31
CA GLY A 137 -16.49 0.35 -11.25
C GLY A 137 -15.48 1.42 -10.84
N HIS A 138 -15.41 1.78 -9.56
CA HIS A 138 -14.42 2.74 -9.06
C HIS A 138 -13.00 2.17 -9.07
N VAL A 139 -12.84 0.88 -8.77
CA VAL A 139 -11.57 0.14 -8.86
C VAL A 139 -11.08 0.08 -10.30
N ALA A 140 -11.96 -0.29 -11.25
CA ALA A 140 -11.67 -0.30 -12.67
C ALA A 140 -11.21 1.07 -13.15
N SER A 141 -11.94 2.12 -12.76
CA SER A 141 -11.58 3.49 -13.13
C SER A 141 -10.27 3.97 -12.49
N ALA A 142 -9.93 3.51 -11.28
CA ALA A 142 -8.66 3.83 -10.63
C ALA A 142 -7.47 3.12 -11.28
N LEU A 143 -7.68 1.88 -11.74
CA LEU A 143 -6.66 1.08 -12.45
C LEU A 143 -6.60 1.36 -13.96
N GLY A 144 -7.63 1.98 -14.52
CA GLY A 144 -7.71 2.29 -15.95
C GLY A 144 -8.32 1.21 -16.83
N HIS A 145 -9.01 0.26 -16.23
CA HIS A 145 -9.82 -0.73 -16.93
C HIS A 145 -11.04 -0.10 -17.59
N ALA A 146 -11.46 -0.69 -18.71
CA ALA A 146 -12.61 -0.20 -19.48
C ALA A 146 -13.95 -0.60 -18.84
N SER A 147 -13.96 -1.66 -18.03
CA SER A 147 -15.15 -2.18 -17.36
C SER A 147 -14.86 -2.66 -15.93
N ALA A 148 -15.89 -2.61 -15.09
CA ALA A 148 -15.92 -3.27 -13.78
C ALA A 148 -15.71 -4.79 -13.89
N ASP A 149 -16.06 -5.38 -15.03
CA ASP A 149 -15.90 -6.83 -15.30
C ASP A 149 -14.45 -7.29 -15.32
N GLU A 150 -13.52 -6.40 -15.64
CA GLU A 150 -12.07 -6.68 -15.64
C GLU A 150 -11.50 -6.76 -14.21
N VAL A 151 -12.27 -6.36 -13.20
CA VAL A 151 -11.87 -6.38 -11.80
C VAL A 151 -12.43 -7.63 -11.13
N GLU A 152 -11.56 -8.55 -10.71
CA GLU A 152 -11.98 -9.75 -9.96
C GLU A 152 -12.41 -9.40 -8.53
N ALA A 153 -13.64 -9.75 -8.16
CA ALA A 153 -14.25 -9.35 -6.88
C ALA A 153 -13.53 -9.88 -5.62
N ARG A 154 -12.88 -11.05 -5.72
CA ARG A 154 -12.19 -11.71 -4.59
C ARG A 154 -10.67 -11.60 -4.67
N ARG A 155 -10.15 -10.95 -5.70
CA ARG A 155 -8.71 -10.80 -5.87
C ARG A 155 -8.21 -9.66 -5.01
N ALA A 156 -7.03 -9.85 -4.43
CA ALA A 156 -6.48 -8.86 -3.53
C ALA A 156 -6.02 -7.60 -4.31
N PHE A 157 -6.22 -6.42 -3.72
CA PHE A 157 -5.89 -5.15 -4.36
C PHE A 157 -4.42 -5.06 -4.79
N ASN A 158 -3.49 -5.60 -3.98
CA ASN A 158 -2.07 -5.67 -4.32
C ASN A 158 -1.79 -6.48 -5.60
N GLU A 159 -2.50 -7.59 -5.82
CA GLU A 159 -2.39 -8.43 -7.02
C GLU A 159 -3.07 -7.81 -8.24
N LEU A 160 -4.00 -6.87 -8.03
CA LEU A 160 -4.62 -6.03 -9.05
C LEU A 160 -3.76 -4.80 -9.39
N GLY A 161 -2.60 -4.62 -8.75
CA GLY A 161 -1.69 -3.50 -9.01
C GLY A 161 -2.01 -2.23 -8.23
N PHE A 162 -2.74 -2.31 -7.11
CA PHE A 162 -2.89 -1.17 -6.21
C PHE A 162 -1.58 -0.83 -5.49
N ASP A 163 -1.28 0.46 -5.43
CA ASP A 163 -0.22 1.04 -4.61
C ASP A 163 -0.80 2.01 -3.57
N SER A 164 0.06 2.59 -2.74
CA SER A 164 -0.35 3.51 -1.68
C SER A 164 -1.02 4.79 -2.20
N LEU A 165 -0.87 5.15 -3.48
CA LEU A 165 -1.47 6.35 -4.08
C LEU A 165 -2.82 6.02 -4.75
N THR A 166 -2.92 4.90 -5.47
CA THR A 166 -4.21 4.44 -6.04
C THR A 166 -5.20 4.08 -4.95
N ALA A 167 -4.74 3.60 -3.79
CA ALA A 167 -5.58 3.41 -2.60
C ALA A 167 -6.22 4.72 -2.10
N VAL A 168 -5.46 5.83 -2.13
CA VAL A 168 -5.96 7.16 -1.71
C VAL A 168 -6.95 7.72 -2.74
N GLU A 169 -6.70 7.48 -4.03
CA GLU A 169 -7.63 7.86 -5.09
C GLU A 169 -8.95 7.10 -5.00
N LEU A 170 -8.90 5.77 -4.82
CA LEU A 170 -10.08 4.93 -4.61
C LEU A 170 -10.89 5.40 -3.40
N ARG A 171 -10.23 5.65 -2.25
CA ARG A 171 -10.87 6.20 -1.05
C ARG A 171 -11.60 7.51 -1.34
N THR A 172 -10.96 8.42 -2.08
CA THR A 172 -11.53 9.74 -2.39
C THR A 172 -12.76 9.61 -3.28
N ARG A 173 -12.69 8.76 -4.31
CA ARG A 173 -13.80 8.49 -5.23
C ARG A 173 -14.97 7.79 -4.53
N LEU A 174 -14.69 6.77 -3.72
CA LEU A 174 -15.71 6.08 -2.93
C LEU A 174 -16.34 6.98 -1.88
N GLY A 175 -15.54 7.83 -1.21
CA GLY A 175 -16.07 8.81 -0.26
C GLY A 175 -17.03 9.80 -0.91
N ALA A 176 -16.74 10.25 -2.14
CA ALA A 176 -17.64 11.09 -2.91
C ALA A 176 -18.92 10.36 -3.34
N ALA A 177 -18.82 9.10 -3.77
CA ALA A 177 -19.97 8.30 -4.23
C ALA A 177 -20.90 7.83 -3.10
N THR A 178 -20.33 7.54 -1.93
CA THR A 178 -21.06 6.99 -0.77
C THR A 178 -21.42 8.06 0.26
N GLY A 179 -20.76 9.22 0.23
CA GLY A 179 -20.87 10.26 1.25
C GLY A 179 -20.22 9.89 2.59
N LEU A 180 -19.47 8.78 2.64
CA LEU A 180 -18.80 8.29 3.85
C LEU A 180 -17.40 8.88 4.00
N LYS A 181 -16.97 9.05 5.26
CA LYS A 181 -15.59 9.40 5.60
C LYS A 181 -14.76 8.13 5.74
N LEU A 182 -14.17 7.69 4.63
CA LEU A 182 -13.39 6.46 4.57
C LEU A 182 -11.94 6.68 5.03
N PRO A 183 -11.36 5.78 5.85
CA PRO A 183 -9.97 5.87 6.27
C PRO A 183 -9.00 5.58 5.11
N ALA A 184 -7.74 6.06 5.22
CA ALA A 184 -6.71 5.78 4.21
C ALA A 184 -6.20 4.33 4.24
N SER A 185 -6.44 3.60 5.34
CA SER A 185 -6.11 2.19 5.51
C SER A 185 -7.13 1.23 4.88
N LEU A 186 -8.22 1.74 4.31
CA LEU A 186 -9.36 0.97 3.80
C LEU A 186 -8.98 -0.22 2.91
N VAL A 187 -8.02 -0.02 2.00
CA VAL A 187 -7.55 -1.07 1.07
C VAL A 187 -6.72 -2.15 1.78
N TYR A 188 -6.14 -1.83 2.94
CA TYR A 188 -5.41 -2.79 3.78
C TYR A 188 -6.35 -3.49 4.78
N ASP A 189 -7.33 -2.77 5.31
CA ASP A 189 -8.34 -3.30 6.23
C ASP A 189 -9.32 -4.23 5.48
N TYR A 190 -9.61 -3.92 4.21
CA TYR A 190 -10.48 -4.67 3.32
C TYR A 190 -9.73 -4.98 2.01
N PRO A 191 -8.94 -6.07 1.97
CA PRO A 191 -7.98 -6.31 0.90
C PRO A 191 -8.59 -6.72 -0.44
N THR A 192 -9.91 -6.94 -0.52
CA THR A 192 -10.62 -7.34 -1.74
C THR A 192 -11.81 -6.42 -2.03
N PRO A 193 -12.21 -6.25 -3.31
CA PRO A 193 -13.41 -5.50 -3.67
C PRO A 193 -14.68 -6.00 -2.96
N ALA A 194 -14.83 -7.32 -2.76
CA ALA A 194 -15.95 -7.92 -2.04
C ALA A 194 -15.97 -7.54 -0.55
N ALA A 195 -14.84 -7.65 0.15
CA ALA A 195 -14.73 -7.26 1.55
C ALA A 195 -15.01 -5.76 1.75
N LEU A 196 -14.56 -4.94 0.80
CA LEU A 196 -14.83 -3.50 0.83
C LEU A 196 -16.31 -3.20 0.59
N ALA A 197 -16.97 -3.90 -0.32
CA ALA A 197 -18.40 -3.73 -0.58
C ALA A 197 -19.26 -4.07 0.64
N GLU A 198 -18.94 -5.14 1.36
CA GLU A 198 -19.63 -5.55 2.60
C GLU A 198 -19.50 -4.47 3.70
N HIS A 199 -18.30 -3.92 3.88
CA HIS A 199 -18.07 -2.83 4.82
C HIS A 199 -18.88 -1.58 4.46
N LEU A 200 -18.86 -1.16 3.19
CA LEU A 200 -19.64 -0.01 2.74
C LEU A 200 -21.14 -0.23 2.91
N LEU A 201 -21.65 -1.44 2.67
CA LEU A 201 -23.06 -1.76 2.87
C LEU A 201 -23.47 -1.61 4.34
N THR A 202 -22.62 -2.05 5.27
CA THR A 202 -22.85 -1.92 6.73
C THR A 202 -22.90 -0.45 7.16
N GLU A 203 -22.00 0.38 6.63
CA GLU A 203 -21.97 1.82 6.93
C GLU A 203 -23.14 2.59 6.28
N LEU A 204 -23.60 2.15 5.10
CA LEU A 204 -24.71 2.80 4.37
C LEU A 204 -26.10 2.44 4.91
N ILE A 205 -26.24 1.26 5.53
CA ILE A 205 -27.51 0.77 6.09
C ILE A 205 -27.28 0.26 7.53
N PRO A 206 -27.19 1.15 8.53
CA PRO A 206 -26.98 0.76 9.92
C PRO A 206 -28.14 -0.07 10.52
N ASP A 207 -29.34 -0.02 9.92
CA ASP A 207 -30.59 -0.60 10.46
C ASP A 207 -31.30 -1.55 9.45
N GLY A 208 -30.55 -2.47 8.81
CA GLY A 208 -31.15 -3.61 8.12
C GLY A 208 -31.34 -4.78 9.09
N PRO A 209 -32.52 -5.45 9.18
CA PRO A 209 -32.66 -6.64 10.00
C PRO A 209 -31.62 -7.65 9.55
N GLY A 210 -30.72 -8.00 10.47
CA GLY A 210 -29.56 -8.83 10.21
C GLY A 210 -29.93 -10.08 9.43
N HIS A 211 -29.25 -10.29 8.31
CA HIS A 211 -28.87 -11.65 7.95
C HIS A 211 -27.81 -12.06 8.97
N GLY A 212 -28.26 -12.65 10.08
CA GLY A 212 -27.40 -13.52 10.87
C GLY A 212 -26.77 -14.58 9.94
N PRO A 213 -25.57 -15.07 10.25
CA PRO A 213 -24.76 -15.83 9.31
C PRO A 213 -25.52 -17.07 8.81
N GLY A 214 -25.99 -17.00 7.57
CA GLY A 214 -26.48 -18.14 6.82
C GLY A 214 -25.29 -19.00 6.44
N HIS A 215 -24.94 -19.97 7.28
CA HIS A 215 -24.01 -21.04 6.94
C HIS A 215 -24.51 -21.77 5.68
N GLY A 216 -23.80 -21.57 4.58
CA GLY A 216 -24.05 -22.24 3.30
C GLY A 216 -22.79 -22.36 2.46
N HIS A 217 -21.96 -23.34 2.82
CA HIS A 217 -20.85 -23.93 2.05
C HIS A 217 -19.60 -23.08 1.76
N GLY A 218 -18.60 -23.25 2.64
CA GLY A 218 -17.36 -23.88 2.18
C GLY A 218 -16.11 -23.03 2.07
N TYR A 219 -15.94 -21.97 2.87
CA TYR A 219 -14.60 -21.45 3.22
C TYR A 219 -14.71 -20.51 4.43
N THR A 220 -14.25 -20.94 5.60
CA THR A 220 -14.04 -20.06 6.77
C THR A 220 -12.57 -19.69 6.81
N PRO A 221 -12.17 -18.42 6.61
CA PRO A 221 -10.89 -17.97 7.09
C PRO A 221 -11.00 -17.86 8.61
N ALA A 222 -10.19 -18.64 9.33
CA ALA A 222 -9.96 -18.39 10.74
C ALA A 222 -9.41 -16.96 10.90
N TYR A 223 -9.87 -16.25 11.93
CA TYR A 223 -9.55 -14.86 12.29
C TYR A 223 -10.34 -13.74 11.57
N ALA A 224 -11.66 -13.85 11.52
CA ALA A 224 -12.50 -12.64 11.56
C ALA A 224 -12.49 -12.12 13.01
N ASP A 225 -11.55 -11.24 13.26
CA ASP A 225 -11.32 -10.56 14.52
C ASP A 225 -12.53 -9.67 14.88
N THR A 226 -13.35 -10.18 15.78
CA THR A 226 -14.60 -9.53 16.22
C THR A 226 -14.59 -9.20 17.71
N ASP A 227 -13.48 -9.39 18.41
CA ASP A 227 -13.37 -9.05 19.82
C ASP A 227 -13.04 -7.54 19.99
N PRO A 228 -13.86 -6.77 20.73
CA PRO A 228 -13.51 -5.39 21.08
C PRO A 228 -12.16 -5.25 21.80
N GLN A 229 -11.67 -6.31 22.45
CA GLN A 229 -10.35 -6.34 23.08
C GLN A 229 -9.21 -6.36 22.07
N ASP A 230 -9.40 -7.00 20.90
CA ASP A 230 -8.39 -7.07 19.85
C ASP A 230 -8.23 -5.72 19.14
N ALA A 231 -9.33 -4.98 18.96
CA ALA A 231 -9.30 -3.61 18.47
C ALA A 231 -8.53 -2.65 19.40
N GLU A 232 -8.72 -2.81 20.71
CA GLU A 232 -7.99 -2.02 21.72
C GLU A 232 -6.51 -2.42 21.80
N LEU A 233 -6.21 -3.71 21.66
CA LEU A 233 -4.84 -4.20 21.57
C LEU A 233 -4.11 -3.64 20.34
N ARG A 234 -4.75 -3.59 19.17
CA ARG A 234 -4.16 -2.98 17.96
C ARG A 234 -3.88 -1.49 18.13
N ARG A 235 -4.81 -0.74 18.72
CA ARG A 235 -4.60 0.70 19.02
C ARG A 235 -3.45 0.91 19.99
N THR A 236 -3.35 0.06 21.00
CA THR A 236 -2.27 0.11 21.99
C THR A 236 -0.92 -0.21 21.35
N LEU A 237 -0.83 -1.30 20.56
CA LEU A 237 0.39 -1.69 19.85
C LEU A 237 0.85 -0.62 18.85
N ALA A 238 -0.09 0.01 18.13
CA ALA A 238 0.23 1.09 17.18
C ALA A 238 0.77 2.38 17.85
N THR A 239 0.48 2.56 19.15
CA THR A 239 0.87 3.77 19.90
C THR A 239 2.22 3.60 20.63
N ILE A 240 2.70 2.37 20.82
CA ILE A 240 3.96 2.10 21.54
C ILE A 240 5.17 2.30 20.61
N PRO A 241 6.15 3.15 20.96
CA PRO A 241 7.38 3.29 20.17
C PRO A 241 8.18 1.98 20.10
N MET A 242 8.72 1.66 18.92
CA MET A 242 9.52 0.43 18.68
C MET A 242 10.71 0.26 19.64
N SER A 243 11.28 1.36 20.16
CA SER A 243 12.35 1.32 21.17
C SER A 243 11.90 0.66 22.48
N ARG A 244 10.69 0.96 22.95
CA ARG A 244 10.13 0.33 24.17
C ARG A 244 9.81 -1.14 23.96
N ILE A 245 9.34 -1.52 22.77
CA ILE A 245 9.05 -2.92 22.43
C ILE A 245 10.36 -3.74 22.44
N ARG A 246 11.45 -3.16 21.95
CA ARG A 246 12.79 -3.78 21.95
C ARG A 246 13.38 -3.87 23.35
N GLU A 247 13.30 -2.81 24.15
CA GLU A 247 13.77 -2.80 25.55
C GLU A 247 12.99 -3.79 26.44
N ALA A 248 11.71 -3.99 26.15
CA ALA A 248 10.88 -4.97 26.83
C ALA A 248 11.09 -6.42 26.35
N GLY A 249 11.89 -6.65 25.31
CA GLY A 249 12.14 -7.98 24.74
C GLY A 249 10.94 -8.62 24.03
N LEU A 250 9.88 -7.85 23.73
CA LEU A 250 8.62 -8.36 23.18
C LEU A 250 8.64 -8.48 21.65
N LEU A 251 9.65 -7.89 20.99
CA LEU A 251 9.73 -7.81 19.53
C LEU A 251 9.79 -9.20 18.89
N ASP A 252 10.66 -10.07 19.38
CA ASP A 252 10.84 -11.42 18.83
C ASP A 252 9.61 -12.30 19.06
N THR A 253 8.90 -12.09 20.16
CA THR A 253 7.64 -12.80 20.47
C THR A 253 6.52 -12.37 19.52
N LEU A 254 6.39 -11.07 19.26
CA LEU A 254 5.39 -10.54 18.33
C LEU A 254 5.68 -10.95 16.88
N LEU A 255 6.96 -10.96 16.47
CA LEU A 255 7.35 -11.43 15.13
C LEU A 255 7.08 -12.92 14.95
N ARG A 256 7.29 -13.74 16.00
CA ARG A 256 6.99 -15.18 15.97
C ARG A 256 5.49 -15.47 15.93
N LEU A 257 4.67 -14.64 16.58
CA LEU A 257 3.21 -14.73 16.54
C LEU A 257 2.63 -14.23 15.21
N ALA A 258 3.30 -13.27 14.56
CA ALA A 258 2.89 -12.70 13.28
C ALA A 258 3.25 -13.59 12.06
N ASP A 259 4.04 -14.64 12.26
CA ASP A 259 4.36 -15.61 11.22
C ASP A 259 3.40 -16.81 11.28
N PRO A 260 2.41 -16.91 10.38
CA PRO A 260 1.46 -18.03 10.36
C PRO A 260 2.12 -19.38 10.00
N GLN A 261 3.38 -19.39 9.56
CA GLN A 261 4.15 -20.60 9.29
C GLN A 261 4.98 -21.07 10.50
N ALA A 262 5.10 -20.27 11.57
CA ALA A 262 5.85 -20.64 12.78
C ALA A 262 5.06 -21.52 13.77
N THR A 263 3.73 -21.64 13.60
CA THR A 263 2.86 -22.39 14.53
C THR A 263 2.84 -23.91 14.34
N THR A 264 3.63 -24.47 13.44
CA THR A 264 3.94 -25.91 13.43
C THR A 264 5.38 -26.14 13.87
N SER A 265 5.67 -25.84 15.13
CA SER A 265 6.80 -26.46 15.83
C SER A 265 6.24 -27.04 17.11
N ASP A 266 5.90 -28.32 17.03
CA ASP A 266 5.53 -29.18 18.16
C ASP A 266 6.55 -28.98 19.30
N PRO A 267 6.12 -28.58 20.51
CA PRO A 267 7.03 -28.32 21.62
C PRO A 267 7.57 -29.61 22.28
N SER A 268 7.34 -30.79 21.69
CA SER A 268 7.90 -32.06 22.18
C SER A 268 9.25 -32.44 21.55
N ARG A 269 9.90 -31.55 20.79
CA ARG A 269 11.19 -31.88 20.16
C ARG A 269 12.30 -30.89 20.53
N VAL A 270 12.75 -30.97 21.77
CA VAL A 270 14.11 -30.59 22.14
C VAL A 270 14.76 -31.84 22.75
N GLU A 271 15.87 -32.23 22.12
CA GLU A 271 16.85 -33.24 22.53
C GLU A 271 16.39 -34.71 22.45
N ASP A 272 16.70 -35.38 21.33
CA ASP A 272 17.93 -36.19 21.26
C ASP A 272 18.06 -36.86 19.88
N ASP A 273 19.32 -36.95 19.44
CA ASP A 273 19.89 -37.95 18.53
C ASP A 273 19.38 -38.05 17.08
N ALA A 274 20.19 -38.37 16.10
CA ALA A 274 21.62 -38.41 15.87
C ALA A 274 21.66 -38.72 14.36
N GLU A 275 22.62 -38.16 13.64
CA GLU A 275 22.88 -38.65 12.29
C GLU A 275 23.05 -40.17 12.34
N SER A 276 22.33 -40.87 11.48
CA SER A 276 22.21 -42.31 11.43
C SER A 276 23.58 -43.00 11.44
N ILE A 277 23.99 -43.49 12.62
CA ILE A 277 25.26 -44.21 12.86
C ILE A 277 25.33 -45.52 12.05
N ASP A 278 24.20 -46.03 11.56
CA ASP A 278 24.14 -47.31 10.84
C ASP A 278 24.68 -47.25 9.39
N GLU A 279 25.01 -46.07 8.86
CA GLU A 279 25.60 -45.92 7.51
C GLU A 279 27.04 -45.40 7.50
N MET A 280 27.68 -45.21 8.67
CA MET A 280 29.03 -44.64 8.75
C MET A 280 30.12 -45.72 8.66
N ASP A 281 31.02 -45.56 7.69
CA ASP A 281 32.21 -46.40 7.54
C ASP A 281 33.16 -46.24 8.74
N VAL A 282 33.77 -47.35 9.17
CA VAL A 282 34.65 -47.44 10.36
C VAL A 282 35.84 -46.50 10.23
N GLN A 283 36.30 -46.23 9.00
CA GLN A 283 37.35 -45.26 8.73
C GLN A 283 36.95 -43.83 9.11
N HIS A 284 35.68 -43.43 8.93
CA HIS A 284 35.20 -42.08 9.25
C HIS A 284 35.06 -41.83 10.75
N LEU A 285 34.73 -42.87 11.54
CA LEU A 285 34.67 -42.77 13.00
C LEU A 285 36.06 -42.63 13.63
N ILE A 286 37.09 -43.18 12.99
CA ILE A 286 38.48 -43.05 13.47
C ILE A 286 39.01 -41.64 13.21
N ASP A 287 38.73 -41.04 12.05
CA ASP A 287 39.14 -39.66 11.76
C ASP A 287 38.43 -38.65 12.68
N MET A 288 37.14 -38.85 12.97
CA MET A 288 36.39 -37.99 13.89
C MET A 288 36.89 -38.05 15.34
N ALA A 289 37.37 -39.22 15.79
CA ALA A 289 37.92 -39.39 17.14
C ALA A 289 39.33 -38.82 17.29
N LEU A 290 40.08 -38.67 16.19
CA LEU A 290 41.45 -38.15 16.22
C LEU A 290 41.52 -36.62 16.06
N ASP A 291 40.49 -35.98 15.49
CA ASP A 291 40.46 -34.52 15.30
C ASP A 291 39.91 -33.73 16.52
N LEU A 292 39.32 -34.41 17.52
CA LEU A 292 38.80 -33.73 18.71
C LEU A 292 39.86 -33.42 19.79
N ASP A 293 41.09 -33.90 19.65
CA ASP A 293 42.17 -33.70 20.64
C ASP A 293 43.16 -32.56 20.29
N SER A 294 42.94 -31.76 19.23
CA SER A 294 43.92 -30.73 18.79
C SER A 294 43.54 -29.26 19.06
N LEU A 295 42.45 -28.95 19.78
CA LEU A 295 42.11 -27.55 20.09
C LEU A 295 42.13 -27.27 21.60
N ASP A 296 43.32 -27.40 22.19
CA ASP A 296 43.69 -26.61 23.36
C ASP A 296 45.20 -26.33 23.30
N GLY A 297 45.59 -25.07 23.00
CA GLY A 297 46.96 -24.66 23.21
C GLY A 297 47.50 -23.52 22.35
N ASN A 298 47.25 -22.30 22.83
CA ASN A 298 48.27 -21.26 23.02
C ASN A 298 48.47 -20.17 21.94
N GLU A 299 47.97 -19.01 22.31
CA GLU A 299 48.52 -17.66 22.11
C GLU A 299 50.05 -17.60 21.84
N SER A 300 50.43 -16.91 20.76
CA SER A 300 51.29 -15.70 20.74
C SER A 300 51.64 -15.29 19.32
#